data_AF-A0A9E2BSQ4-F1
#
_entry.id   AF-A0A9E2BSQ4-F1
#
_cell.length_a   1.000
_cell.length_b   1.000
_cell.length_c   1.000
_cell.angle_alpha   90.00
_cell.angle_beta   90.00
_cell.angle_gamma   90.00
#
_symmetry.space_group_name_H-M   'P 1'
#
loop_
_entity.id
_entity.type
_entity.pdbx_description
1 polymer ?
#
loop_
_entity_poly.entity_id
_entity_poly.type
_entity_poly.pdbx_seq_one_letter_code
_entity_poly.pdbx_strand_id
1 'polypeptide(L)' 'MAIGLGLAAIEQGLAVYFVTAHALVQDLRRAHAENRLERRLRVYTSPRLLIVDELGYLALGPLDAKTV' A
#
# COMPACT_ATOMS: atom_id res chain seq x y z
N MET A 1 -10.69 -10.20 -5.80
CA MET A 1 -10.28 -9.64 -4.50
C MET A 1 -9.29 -10.58 -3.85
N ALA A 2 -8.14 -10.09 -3.37
CA ALA A 2 -7.03 -10.93 -2.90
C ALA A 2 -7.19 -11.47 -1.45
N ILE A 3 -8.38 -11.30 -0.85
CA ILE A 3 -8.66 -11.68 0.54
C ILE A 3 -8.43 -13.17 0.79
N GLY A 4 -8.83 -14.04 -0.14
CA GLY A 4 -8.61 -15.49 -0.01
C GLY A 4 -7.13 -15.87 0.03
N LEU A 5 -6.28 -15.19 -0.73
CA LEU A 5 -4.83 -15.40 -0.70
C LEU A 5 -4.24 -14.96 0.65
N GLY A 6 -4.68 -13.80 1.16
CA GLY A 6 -4.22 -13.33 2.46
C GLY A 6 -4.66 -14.23 3.61
N LEU A 7 -5.86 -14.79 3.55
CA LEU A 7 -6.33 -15.74 4.56
C LEU A 7 -5.49 -17.02 4.55
N ALA A 8 -5.25 -17.61 3.38
CA ALA A 8 -4.40 -18.79 3.24
C ALA A 8 -2.95 -18.54 3.72
N ALA A 9 -2.42 -17.33 3.50
CA ALA A 9 -1.11 -16.93 4.00
C ALA A 9 -1.09 -16.79 5.54
N ILE A 10 -2.15 -16.22 6.14
CA ILE A 10 -2.31 -16.14 7.60
C ILE A 10 -2.38 -17.53 8.23
N GLU A 11 -3.12 -18.47 7.61
CA GLU A 11 -3.21 -19.87 8.08
C GLU A 11 -1.84 -20.58 8.11
N GLN A 12 -0.91 -20.14 7.24
CA GLN A 12 0.47 -20.62 7.22
C GLN A 12 1.41 -19.86 8.17
N GLY A 13 0.88 -18.97 9.02
CA GLY A 13 1.66 -18.15 9.96
C GLY A 13 2.45 -17.03 9.29
N LEU A 14 2.11 -16.64 8.06
CA LEU A 14 2.77 -15.54 7.37
C LEU A 14 2.23 -14.20 7.86
N ALA A 15 3.12 -13.24 8.10
CA ALA A 15 2.73 -11.86 8.33
C ALA A 15 2.15 -11.27 7.03
N VAL A 16 0.87 -10.94 7.05
CA VAL A 16 0.14 -10.30 5.95
C VAL A 16 -0.31 -8.91 6.38
N TYR A 17 -0.21 -7.93 5.47
CA TYR A 17 -0.71 -6.57 5.70
C TYR A 17 -1.63 -6.15 4.56
N PHE A 18 -2.80 -5.63 4.90
CA PHE A 18 -3.78 -5.14 3.94
C PHE A 18 -3.87 -3.63 4.02
N VAL A 19 -3.90 -2.96 2.87
CA VAL A 19 -4.06 -1.52 2.78
C VAL A 19 -4.75 -1.15 1.47
N THR A 20 -5.55 -0.08 1.46
CA THR A 20 -6.05 0.47 0.21
C THR A 20 -4.96 1.32 -0.44
N ALA A 21 -4.94 1.40 -1.77
CA ALA A 21 -3.97 2.22 -2.48
C ALA A 21 -4.01 3.69 -2.03
N HIS A 22 -5.22 4.21 -1.82
CA HIS A 22 -5.45 5.57 -1.33
C HIS A 22 -4.82 5.79 0.05
N ALA A 23 -5.09 4.89 1.00
CA ALA A 23 -4.52 5.00 2.35
C ALA A 23 -3.00 4.87 2.34
N LEU A 24 -2.44 3.96 1.53
CA LEU A 24 -1.00 3.78 1.38
C LEU A 24 -0.33 5.07 0.91
N VAL A 25 -0.85 5.68 -0.16
CA VAL A 25 -0.25 6.89 -0.74
C VAL A 25 -0.39 8.10 0.18
N GLN A 26 -1.55 8.29 0.82
CA GLN A 26 -1.73 9.36 1.79
C GLN A 26 -0.79 9.21 2.99
N ASP A 27 -0.63 7.99 3.50
CA ASP A 27 0.22 7.72 4.64
C ASP A 27 1.70 7.95 4.31
N LEU A 28 2.18 7.48 3.15
CA LEU A 28 3.55 7.70 2.71
C LEU A 28 3.84 9.17 2.41
N ARG A 29 2.90 9.90 1.80
CA ARG A 29 3.03 11.36 1.58
C ARG A 29 3.16 12.11 2.90
N ARG A 30 2.33 11.77 3.89
CA ARG A 30 2.41 12.35 5.23
C ARG A 30 3.75 12.01 5.91
N ALA A 31 4.17 10.75 5.83
CA ALA A 31 5.44 10.32 6.41
C ALA A 31 6.66 11.02 5.77
N HIS A 32 6.58 11.31 4.47
CA HIS A 32 7.58 12.12 3.77
C HIS A 32 7.61 13.56 4.28
N ALA A 33 6.44 14.21 4.40
CA ALA A 33 6.34 15.57 4.94
C ALA A 33 6.85 15.68 6.40
N GLU A 34 6.70 14.60 7.18
CA GLU A 34 7.16 14.51 8.56
C GLU A 34 8.60 13.94 8.69
N ASN A 35 9.37 13.83 7.59
CA ASN A 35 10.75 13.29 7.57
C ASN A 35 10.93 11.90 8.21
N ARG A 36 9.88 11.06 8.17
CA ARG A 36 9.87 9.71 8.74
C ARG A 36 9.53 8.63 7.71
N LEU A 37 9.74 8.92 6.43
CA LEU A 37 9.39 8.05 5.31
C LEU A 37 10.04 6.67 5.44
N GLU A 38 11.36 6.59 5.68
CA GLU A 38 12.06 5.31 5.81
C GLU A 38 11.46 4.42 6.91
N ARG A 39 11.22 5.00 8.09
CA ARG A 39 10.60 4.28 9.20
C ARG A 39 9.21 3.79 8.84
N ARG A 40 8.44 4.61 8.11
CA ARG A 40 7.07 4.26 7.74
C ARG A 40 7.02 3.22 6.63
N LEU A 41 7.92 3.27 5.65
CA LEU A 41 8.06 2.27 4.59
C LEU A 41 8.27 0.87 5.15
N ARG A 42 9.03 0.73 6.26
CA ARG A 42 9.20 -0.57 6.92
C ARG A 42 7.89 -1.23 7.32
N VAL A 43 6.84 -0.48 7.65
CA VAL A 43 5.52 -1.05 7.98
C VAL A 43 4.93 -1.80 6.79
N TYR A 44 5.17 -1.32 5.57
CA TYR A 44 4.64 -1.91 4.35
C TYR A 44 5.57 -2.97 3.73
N THR A 45 6.87 -2.93 4.03
CA THR A 45 7.87 -3.86 3.47
C THR A 45 8.27 -5.00 4.41
N SER A 46 8.03 -4.87 5.71
CA SER A 46 8.33 -5.95 6.69
C SER A 46 7.40 -7.17 6.60
N PRO A 47 6.10 -7.04 6.30
CA PRO A 47 5.23 -8.19 6.10
C PRO A 47 5.71 -9.07 4.95
N ARG A 48 5.51 -10.38 5.06
CA ARG A 48 5.84 -11.33 3.97
C ARG A 48 4.90 -11.20 2.78
N LEU A 49 3.71 -10.66 3.01
CA LEU A 49 2.72 -10.39 1.97
C LEU A 49 2.06 -9.03 2.26
N LEU A 50 2.23 -8.07 1.35
CA LEU A 50 1.48 -6.82 1.34
C LEU A 50 0.39 -6.92 0.26
N ILE A 51 -0.86 -6.77 0.66
CA ILE A 51 -2.01 -6.71 -0.24
C ILE A 51 -2.46 -5.26 -0.33
N VAL A 52 -2.39 -4.71 -1.54
CA VAL A 52 -2.90 -3.39 -1.87
C VAL A 52 -4.16 -3.55 -2.70
N ASP A 53 -5.29 -3.10 -2.16
CA ASP A 53 -6.59 -3.14 -2.85
C ASP A 53 -7.03 -1.73 -3.28
N GLU A 54 -8.10 -1.63 -4.06
CA GLU A 54 -8.75 -0.37 -4.45
C GLU A 54 -7.83 0.58 -5.27
N LEU A 55 -6.88 0.01 -6.02
CA LEU A 55 -5.96 0.77 -6.89
C LEU A 55 -6.67 1.65 -7.92
N GLY A 56 -7.90 1.31 -8.31
CA GLY A 56 -8.69 2.03 -9.33
C GLY A 56 -9.23 3.40 -8.91
N TYR A 57 -9.21 3.74 -7.61
CA TYR A 57 -9.67 5.03 -7.10
C TYR A 57 -8.54 5.99 -6.73
N LEU A 58 -7.29 5.52 -6.84
CA LEU A 58 -6.19 6.45 -6.89
C LEU A 58 -6.32 7.18 -8.22
N ALA A 59 -6.95 8.35 -8.21
CA ALA A 59 -6.71 9.32 -9.26
C ALA A 59 -5.18 9.53 -9.26
N LEU A 60 -4.50 8.78 -10.12
CA LEU A 60 -3.23 9.18 -10.71
C LEU A 60 -3.55 10.57 -11.25
N GLY A 61 -3.20 11.58 -10.44
CA GLY A 61 -3.58 12.96 -10.73
C GLY A 61 -3.07 13.35 -12.12
N PRO A 62 -3.58 14.44 -12.70
CA PRO A 62 -3.28 14.87 -14.08
C PRO A 62 -1.79 15.18 -14.40
N LEU A 63 -0.83 14.72 -13.60
CA LEU A 63 0.60 14.75 -13.92
C LEU A 63 1.00 13.70 -14.97
N ASP A 64 0.19 12.67 -15.22
CA ASP A 64 0.53 11.59 -16.17
C ASP A 64 -0.33 11.56 -17.45
N ALA A 65 -1.19 12.57 -17.68
CA ALA A 65 -2.16 12.50 -18.79
C ALA A 65 -2.43 13.82 -19.52
N LYS A 66 -1.42 14.70 -19.69
CA LYS A 66 -1.45 15.76 -20.72
C LYS A 66 -0.09 16.02 -21.36
N THR A 67 0.31 15.13 -22.26
CA THR A 67 0.98 15.49 -23.52
C THR A 67 0.52 14.46 -24.54
N VAL A 68 -0.32 14.92 -25.46
CA VAL A 68 -0.58 14.52 -26.85
C VAL A 68 -1.97 15.06 -27.21
#